data_AF-A0AAV6KAM4-F1
#
_entry.id   AF-A0AAV6KAM4-F1
#
_cell.length_a   1.000
_cell.length_b   1.000
_cell.length_c   1.000
_cell.angle_alpha   90.00
_cell.angle_beta   90.00
_cell.angle_gamma   90.00
#
_symmetry.space_group_name_H-M   'P 1'
#
loop_
_entity.id
_entity.type
_entity.pdbx_description
1 polymer ?
#
loop_
_entity_poly.entity_id
_entity_poly.type
_entity_poly.pdbx_seq_one_letter_code
_entity_poly.pdbx_strand_id
1 'polypeptide(L)'
;MGDTDGGEFTRVGIGLGSGSTSSSSQAPIDSSNIGFQLLKKHGWKEGTGLGISEQGRLEPVQAFLKKNKRGLGAEKVQEKPQMVENSEHPASNRKNDKVSSGKKAKAISKRMKKLQDLEQRLQEKEFERAFFREFWPDNV
;
A
#
# COMPACT_ATOMS: atom_id res chain seq x y z
N MET A 1 24.24 -24.64 53.73
CA MET A 1 24.36 -25.28 52.41
C MET A 1 22.95 -25.66 52.00
N GLY A 2 22.31 -25.06 51.01
CA GLY A 2 22.80 -23.96 50.17
C GLY A 2 23.35 -24.46 48.84
N ASP A 3 22.43 -24.79 47.94
CA ASP A 3 22.68 -25.08 46.53
C ASP A 3 21.92 -24.04 45.69
N THR A 4 22.55 -23.55 44.63
CA THR A 4 22.05 -22.47 43.77
C THR A 4 22.23 -22.82 42.30
N ASP A 5 21.14 -23.09 41.61
CA ASP A 5 20.98 -23.00 40.15
C ASP A 5 19.48 -23.15 39.83
N GLY A 6 18.94 -22.69 38.70
CA GLY A 6 19.51 -21.87 37.63
C GLY A 6 18.34 -21.43 36.72
N GLY A 7 18.26 -20.16 36.34
CA GLY A 7 17.00 -19.59 35.82
C GLY A 7 16.76 -19.76 34.32
N GLU A 8 15.68 -20.45 33.93
CA GLU A 8 15.14 -20.38 32.56
C GLU A 8 14.15 -19.22 32.39
N PHE A 9 14.67 -18.05 32.03
CA PHE A 9 13.87 -16.87 31.69
C PHE A 9 13.35 -17.01 30.24
N THR A 10 12.14 -17.58 30.06
CA THR A 10 11.53 -17.79 28.73
C THR A 10 11.43 -16.47 27.96
N ARG A 11 12.26 -16.31 26.93
CA ARG A 11 12.42 -15.03 26.22
C ARG A 11 11.20 -14.69 25.36
N VAL A 12 10.79 -13.44 25.42
CA VAL A 12 9.71 -12.85 24.60
C VAL A 12 10.09 -12.91 23.11
N GLY A 13 9.33 -13.68 22.33
CA GLY A 13 9.43 -13.72 20.87
C GLY A 13 8.32 -12.93 20.20
N ILE A 14 8.53 -11.63 19.94
CA ILE A 14 7.58 -10.81 19.16
C ILE A 14 7.72 -11.20 17.69
N GLY A 15 6.84 -12.11 17.23
CA GLY A 15 6.79 -12.55 15.85
C GLY A 15 6.42 -11.41 14.91
N LEU A 16 7.40 -10.91 14.15
CA LEU A 16 7.17 -9.92 13.10
C LEU A 16 6.25 -10.51 12.02
N GLY A 17 5.17 -9.80 11.71
CA GLY A 17 4.05 -10.33 10.94
C GLY A 17 4.42 -10.73 9.51
N SER A 18 4.52 -12.04 9.28
CA SER A 18 4.41 -12.61 7.93
C SER A 18 3.07 -12.21 7.31
N GLY A 19 3.06 -11.89 6.02
CA GLY A 19 1.85 -11.45 5.32
C GLY A 19 0.81 -12.56 5.29
N SER A 20 -0.24 -12.44 6.10
CA SER A 20 -1.25 -13.47 6.31
C SER A 20 -2.06 -13.77 5.05
N THR A 21 -1.61 -14.75 4.28
CA THR A 21 -2.48 -15.55 3.42
C THR A 21 -3.42 -16.34 4.32
N SER A 22 -4.60 -15.78 4.61
CA SER A 22 -5.67 -16.47 5.32
C SER A 22 -6.28 -17.56 4.42
N SER A 23 -5.52 -18.63 4.20
CA SER A 23 -6.06 -19.90 3.72
C SER A 23 -7.17 -20.37 4.66
N SER A 24 -8.17 -21.04 4.10
CA SER A 24 -9.39 -21.46 4.81
C SER A 24 -9.13 -22.63 5.78
N SER A 25 -8.44 -22.30 6.86
CA SER A 25 -8.27 -23.07 8.09
C SER A 25 -8.72 -22.22 9.28
N GLN A 26 -9.82 -21.48 9.09
CA GLN A 26 -10.43 -20.71 10.19
C GLN A 26 -11.19 -21.69 11.08
N ALA A 27 -10.94 -21.64 12.38
CA ALA A 27 -11.72 -22.42 13.35
C ALA A 27 -13.21 -22.04 13.28
N PRO A 28 -14.14 -22.96 13.60
CA PRO A 28 -15.56 -22.66 13.69
C PRO A 28 -15.84 -21.43 14.57
N ILE A 29 -16.90 -20.69 14.24
CA ILE A 29 -17.34 -19.54 15.04
C ILE A 29 -17.69 -20.03 16.44
N ASP A 30 -17.04 -19.47 17.47
CA ASP A 30 -17.26 -19.91 18.85
C ASP A 30 -18.69 -19.64 19.36
N SER A 31 -19.10 -20.52 20.27
CA SER A 31 -20.33 -20.51 21.06
C SER A 31 -20.65 -19.20 21.80
N SER A 32 -19.65 -18.41 22.19
CA SER A 32 -19.87 -17.10 22.79
C SER A 32 -20.39 -16.05 21.78
N ASN A 33 -20.25 -16.30 20.47
CA ASN A 33 -20.63 -15.36 19.44
C ASN A 33 -22.17 -15.24 19.32
N ILE A 34 -22.67 -14.00 19.39
CA ILE A 34 -24.10 -13.67 19.31
C ILE A 34 -24.73 -14.21 18.01
N GLY A 35 -24.01 -14.15 16.88
CA GLY A 35 -24.46 -14.68 15.60
C GLY A 35 -24.62 -16.21 15.59
N PHE A 36 -23.69 -16.93 16.21
CA PHE A 36 -23.78 -18.39 16.37
C PHE A 36 -24.98 -18.79 17.24
N GLN A 37 -25.22 -18.06 18.33
CA GLN A 37 -26.37 -18.27 19.21
C GLN A 37 -27.70 -17.96 18.50
N LEU A 38 -27.75 -16.92 17.67
CA LEU A 38 -28.92 -16.61 16.82
C LEU A 38 -29.17 -17.73 15.80
N LEU A 39 -28.14 -18.19 15.08
CA LEU A 39 -28.27 -19.29 14.13
C LEU A 39 -28.81 -20.57 14.80
N LYS A 40 -28.24 -20.98 15.94
CA LYS A 40 -28.72 -22.15 16.69
C LYS A 40 -30.16 -21.97 17.20
N LYS A 41 -30.56 -20.76 17.64
CA LYS A 41 -31.96 -20.45 18.01
C LYS A 41 -32.93 -20.55 16.83
N HIS A 42 -32.48 -20.27 15.61
CA HIS A 42 -33.26 -20.44 14.38
C HIS A 42 -33.12 -21.85 13.75
N GLY A 43 -32.61 -22.83 14.49
CA GLY A 43 -32.59 -24.24 14.08
C GLY A 43 -31.42 -24.66 13.19
N TRP A 44 -30.47 -23.75 12.90
CA TRP A 44 -29.22 -24.14 12.22
C TRP A 44 -28.35 -24.98 13.14
N LYS A 45 -27.72 -26.03 12.59
CA LYS A 45 -26.82 -26.92 13.31
C LYS A 45 -25.38 -26.62 12.93
N GLU A 46 -24.52 -26.64 13.93
CA GLU A 46 -23.07 -26.51 13.74
C GLU A 46 -22.54 -27.62 12.82
N GLY A 47 -21.69 -27.25 11.85
CA GLY A 47 -21.19 -28.18 10.82
C GLY A 47 -22.15 -28.44 9.64
N THR A 48 -23.37 -27.89 9.64
CA THR A 48 -24.32 -28.03 8.52
C THR A 48 -24.38 -26.79 7.63
N GLY A 49 -24.70 -26.96 6.35
CA GLY A 49 -24.88 -25.85 5.42
C GLY A 49 -26.22 -25.13 5.64
N LEU A 50 -26.32 -23.89 5.15
CA LEU A 50 -27.56 -23.12 5.23
C LEU A 50 -28.55 -23.50 4.12
N GLY A 51 -29.82 -23.66 4.46
CA GLY A 51 -30.91 -23.93 3.51
C GLY A 51 -31.72 -25.19 3.84
N ILE A 52 -32.81 -25.41 3.11
CA ILE A 52 -33.80 -26.48 3.34
C ILE A 52 -33.17 -27.88 3.28
N SER A 53 -32.14 -28.07 2.47
CA SER A 53 -31.42 -29.34 2.29
C SER A 53 -29.96 -29.22 2.71
N GLU A 54 -29.67 -28.33 3.67
CA GLU A 54 -28.33 -28.04 4.20
C GLU A 54 -27.31 -27.69 3.07
N GLN A 55 -27.79 -27.17 1.93
CA GLN A 55 -27.05 -27.09 0.66
C GLN A 55 -26.10 -25.89 0.53
N GLY A 56 -26.11 -24.97 1.50
CA GLY A 56 -25.20 -23.83 1.54
C GLY A 56 -23.76 -24.23 1.84
N ARG A 57 -22.79 -23.47 1.33
CA ARG A 57 -21.37 -23.70 1.61
C ARG A 57 -21.09 -23.59 3.12
N LEU A 58 -20.38 -24.57 3.66
CA LEU A 58 -19.75 -24.49 4.98
C LEU A 58 -18.65 -23.42 4.99
N GLU A 59 -17.76 -23.49 4.00
CA GLU A 59 -16.58 -22.62 3.90
C GLU A 59 -16.86 -21.29 3.17
N PRO A 60 -16.43 -20.14 3.74
CA PRO A 60 -16.47 -18.84 3.09
C PRO A 60 -15.85 -18.85 1.68
N VAL A 61 -16.29 -17.90 0.83
CA VAL A 61 -15.69 -17.72 -0.49
C VAL A 61 -14.39 -16.94 -0.35
N GLN A 62 -13.25 -17.56 -0.71
CA GLN A 62 -11.95 -16.90 -0.69
C GLN A 62 -11.93 -15.71 -1.67
N ALA A 63 -11.54 -14.53 -1.19
CA ALA A 63 -11.46 -13.30 -1.99
C ALA A 63 -9.99 -12.94 -2.29
N PHE A 64 -9.66 -12.72 -3.57
CA PHE A 64 -8.30 -12.39 -4.00
C PHE A 64 -8.09 -10.87 -4.10
N LEU A 65 -7.31 -10.29 -3.19
CA LEU A 65 -7.00 -8.86 -3.20
C LEU A 65 -6.07 -8.49 -4.37
N LYS A 66 -6.64 -7.84 -5.40
CA LYS A 66 -5.90 -7.38 -6.58
C LYS A 66 -5.02 -6.17 -6.24
N LYS A 67 -3.71 -6.42 -6.00
CA LYS A 67 -2.71 -5.39 -5.68
C LYS A 67 -2.39 -4.41 -6.84
N ASN A 68 -2.70 -4.76 -8.10
CA ASN A 68 -2.31 -3.97 -9.28
C ASN A 68 -3.47 -3.19 -9.91
N LYS A 69 -3.15 -2.09 -10.61
CA LYS A 69 -4.12 -1.19 -11.27
C LYS A 69 -4.29 -1.43 -12.78
N ARG A 70 -3.81 -2.57 -13.31
CA ARG A 70 -4.02 -2.95 -14.73
C ARG A 70 -5.46 -3.46 -14.93
N GLY A 71 -5.92 -3.51 -16.18
CA GLY A 71 -7.22 -4.11 -16.53
C GLY A 71 -7.35 -5.58 -16.12
N LEU A 72 -8.56 -6.13 -16.19
CA LEU A 72 -8.75 -7.59 -16.23
C LEU A 72 -8.23 -8.13 -17.58
N GLY A 73 -7.80 -9.39 -17.63
CA GLY A 73 -7.18 -9.99 -18.82
C GLY A 73 -5.78 -9.46 -19.19
N ALA A 74 -5.29 -8.39 -18.55
CA ALA A 74 -3.95 -7.87 -18.79
C ALA A 74 -2.87 -8.87 -18.36
N GLU A 75 -1.89 -9.10 -19.23
CA GLU A 75 -0.79 -10.06 -19.04
C GLU A 75 -0.13 -9.93 -17.66
N LYS A 76 -0.01 -11.05 -16.94
CA LYS A 76 0.63 -11.09 -15.61
C LYS A 76 2.14 -10.92 -15.78
N VAL A 77 2.69 -9.80 -15.30
CA VAL A 77 4.13 -9.70 -15.08
C VAL A 77 4.48 -10.70 -13.98
N GLN A 78 5.28 -11.71 -14.32
CA GLN A 78 5.75 -12.70 -13.35
C GLN A 78 6.77 -12.02 -12.43
N GLU A 79 6.36 -11.73 -11.18
CA GLU A 79 7.29 -11.34 -10.14
C GLU A 79 8.14 -12.56 -9.77
N LYS A 80 9.39 -12.59 -10.26
CA LYS A 80 10.33 -13.67 -9.97
C LYS A 80 10.56 -13.74 -8.45
N PRO A 81 10.48 -14.92 -7.81
CA PRO A 81 10.92 -15.08 -6.44
C PRO A 81 12.41 -14.70 -6.35
N GLN A 82 12.74 -13.66 -5.57
CA GLN A 82 14.13 -13.45 -5.18
C GLN A 82 14.48 -14.49 -4.12
N MET A 83 15.27 -15.48 -4.51
CA MET A 83 15.88 -16.41 -3.56
C MET A 83 16.80 -15.63 -2.63
N VAL A 84 16.77 -15.96 -1.34
CA VAL A 84 17.51 -15.26 -0.30
C VAL A 84 18.79 -16.04 -0.04
N GLU A 85 19.93 -15.40 -0.26
CA GLU A 85 21.26 -15.91 0.09
C GLU A 85 21.99 -14.83 0.90
N ASN A 86 22.53 -15.23 2.05
CA ASN A 86 23.14 -14.31 3.01
C ASN A 86 24.67 -14.32 2.86
N SER A 87 25.26 -13.17 2.54
CA SER A 87 26.70 -12.93 2.64
C SER A 87 26.94 -11.48 3.07
N GLU A 88 27.65 -11.26 4.18
CA GLU A 88 27.73 -9.94 4.81
C GLU A 88 28.96 -9.11 4.39
N HIS A 89 28.72 -7.81 4.19
CA HIS A 89 29.70 -6.70 4.12
C HIS A 89 30.69 -6.64 2.93
N PRO A 90 31.28 -5.46 2.63
CA PRO A 90 30.93 -4.09 3.02
C PRO A 90 30.48 -3.21 1.83
N ALA A 91 30.20 -1.93 2.08
CA ALA A 91 29.55 -1.03 1.12
C ALA A 91 30.39 -0.65 -0.11
N SER A 92 29.78 -0.69 -1.31
CA SER A 92 30.19 0.18 -2.42
C SER A 92 29.00 0.57 -3.32
N ASN A 93 29.08 1.77 -3.91
CA ASN A 93 28.02 2.41 -4.70
C ASN A 93 28.08 2.00 -6.19
N ARG A 94 26.98 1.48 -6.76
CA ARG A 94 26.67 1.58 -8.22
C ARG A 94 25.16 1.49 -8.56
N LYS A 95 24.77 2.42 -9.44
CA LYS A 95 23.49 2.70 -10.16
C LYS A 95 23.00 1.51 -11.04
N ASN A 96 21.80 1.47 -11.65
CA ASN A 96 20.73 2.48 -11.91
C ASN A 96 19.30 1.80 -11.90
N ASP A 97 18.21 2.03 -12.67
CA ASP A 97 17.83 2.89 -13.82
C ASP A 97 16.26 3.04 -13.98
N LYS A 98 15.81 3.61 -15.12
CA LYS A 98 14.57 3.40 -15.92
C LYS A 98 13.15 3.50 -15.34
N VAL A 99 12.91 3.85 -14.07
CA VAL A 99 11.54 4.24 -13.61
C VAL A 99 11.47 5.65 -12.98
N SER A 100 12.60 6.19 -12.49
CA SER A 100 12.62 7.45 -11.75
C SER A 100 12.74 8.72 -12.62
N SER A 101 13.31 8.61 -13.82
CA SER A 101 13.66 9.74 -14.70
C SER A 101 12.45 10.56 -15.15
N GLY A 102 11.42 9.91 -15.70
CA GLY A 102 10.23 10.59 -16.22
C GLY A 102 9.45 11.40 -15.19
N LYS A 103 9.44 10.97 -13.91
CA LYS A 103 8.81 11.73 -12.82
C LYS A 103 9.61 12.99 -12.49
N LYS A 104 10.94 12.90 -12.39
CA LYS A 104 11.80 14.07 -12.13
C LYS A 104 11.82 15.04 -13.32
N ALA A 105 11.88 14.55 -14.56
CA ALA A 105 11.79 15.38 -15.76
C ALA A 105 10.49 16.20 -15.83
N LYS A 106 9.33 15.57 -15.58
CA LYS A 106 8.04 16.30 -15.52
C LYS A 106 7.96 17.29 -14.34
N ALA A 107 8.62 17.03 -13.22
CA ALA A 107 8.70 17.97 -12.11
C ALA A 107 9.59 19.19 -12.42
N ILE A 108 10.74 18.99 -13.08
CA ILE A 108 11.64 20.06 -13.53
C ILE A 108 10.94 20.92 -14.59
N SER A 109 10.32 20.31 -15.60
CA SER A 109 9.54 21.01 -16.63
C SER A 109 8.42 21.89 -16.04
N LYS A 110 7.68 21.39 -15.03
CA LYS A 110 6.67 22.19 -14.32
C LYS A 110 7.26 23.40 -13.58
N ARG A 111 8.43 23.25 -12.96
CA ARG A 111 9.12 24.38 -12.29
C ARG A 111 9.62 25.41 -13.32
N MET A 112 10.26 24.96 -14.39
CA MET A 112 10.74 25.81 -15.49
C MET A 112 9.60 26.63 -16.10
N LYS A 113 8.46 26.00 -16.45
CA LYS A 113 7.31 26.74 -17.01
C LYS A 113 6.69 27.72 -16.00
N LYS A 114 6.69 27.43 -14.70
CA LYS A 114 6.21 28.39 -13.69
C LYS A 114 7.19 29.56 -13.48
N LEU A 115 8.49 29.35 -13.65
CA LEU A 115 9.46 30.45 -13.65
C LEU A 115 9.27 31.35 -14.87
N GLN A 116 9.12 30.76 -16.06
CA GLN A 116 8.87 31.49 -17.31
C GLN A 116 7.56 32.31 -17.30
N ASP A 117 6.49 31.77 -16.70
CA ASP A 117 5.21 32.48 -16.49
C ASP A 117 5.34 33.66 -15.52
N LEU A 118 6.24 33.61 -14.54
CA LEU A 118 6.53 34.75 -13.65
C LEU A 118 7.43 35.79 -14.33
N GLU A 119 8.46 35.34 -15.04
CA GLU A 119 9.33 36.21 -15.86
C GLU A 119 8.50 37.00 -16.88
N GLN A 120 7.63 36.30 -17.63
CA GLN A 120 6.74 36.92 -18.60
C GLN A 120 5.82 37.97 -17.97
N ARG A 121 5.21 37.70 -16.80
CA ARG A 121 4.37 38.69 -16.10
C ARG A 121 5.14 39.88 -15.55
N LEU A 122 6.43 39.73 -15.25
CA LEU A 122 7.28 40.86 -14.87
C LEU A 122 7.69 41.68 -16.10
N GLN A 123 8.00 41.02 -17.23
CA GLN A 123 8.23 41.67 -18.51
C GLN A 123 6.97 42.42 -19.00
N GLU A 124 5.79 41.82 -18.92
CA GLU A 124 4.51 42.43 -19.29
C GLU A 124 4.20 43.65 -18.41
N LYS A 125 4.39 43.55 -17.08
CA LYS A 125 4.20 44.70 -16.18
C LYS A 125 5.22 45.81 -16.36
N GLU A 126 6.48 45.48 -16.63
CA GLU A 126 7.51 46.49 -16.88
C GLU A 126 7.31 47.12 -18.27
N PHE A 127 6.85 46.35 -19.26
CA PHE A 127 6.42 46.84 -20.56
C PHE A 127 5.22 47.77 -20.43
N GLU A 128 4.14 47.39 -19.72
CA GLU A 128 3.00 48.28 -19.44
C GLU A 128 3.46 49.57 -18.74
N ARG A 129 4.30 49.46 -17.71
CA ARG A 129 4.80 50.61 -16.94
C ARG A 129 5.70 51.53 -17.78
N ALA A 130 6.54 50.97 -18.64
CA ALA A 130 7.37 51.74 -19.57
C ALA A 130 6.52 52.38 -20.68
N PHE A 131 5.62 51.62 -21.29
CA PHE A 131 4.71 52.04 -22.34
C PHE A 131 3.79 53.18 -21.88
N PHE A 132 3.19 53.09 -20.70
CA PHE A 132 2.42 54.21 -20.14
C PHE A 132 3.30 55.44 -19.90
N ARG A 133 4.49 55.29 -19.29
CA ARG A 133 5.43 56.40 -19.06
C ARG A 133 5.89 57.08 -20.36
N GLU A 134 5.97 56.34 -21.47
CA GLU A 134 6.52 56.79 -22.75
C GLU A 134 5.44 57.23 -23.76
N PHE A 135 4.19 56.78 -23.59
CA PHE A 135 3.07 57.06 -24.50
C PHE A 135 1.90 57.84 -23.86
N TRP A 136 1.82 57.94 -22.53
CA TRP A 136 0.81 58.71 -21.78
C TRP A 136 1.41 59.43 -20.54
N PRO A 137 2.05 60.60 -20.72
CA PRO A 137 2.83 61.25 -19.64
C PRO A 137 2.01 61.77 -18.44
N ASP A 138 0.77 62.23 -18.66
CA ASP A 138 0.04 63.12 -17.74
C ASP A 138 -0.80 62.42 -16.66
N ASN A 139 -0.50 61.16 -16.30
CA ASN A 139 -1.39 60.36 -15.44
C ASN A 139 -0.69 59.66 -14.26
N VAL A 140 0.25 60.37 -13.61
CA VAL A 140 0.91 60.02 -12.33
C VAL A 140 0.61 61.09 -11.28
#